data_AF-A0A955N0T3-F1
#
_entry.id   AF-A0A955N0T3-F1
#
_cell.length_a   1.000
_cell.length_b   1.000
_cell.length_c   1.000
_cell.angle_alpha   90.00
_cell.angle_beta   90.00
_cell.angle_gamma   90.00
#
_symmetry.space_group_name_H-M   'P 1'
#
loop_
_entity.id
_entity.type
_entity.pdbx_description
1 polymer ?
#
loop_
_entity_poly.entity_id
_entity_poly.type
_entity_poly.pdbx_seq_one_letter_code
_entity_poly.pdbx_strand_id
1 'polypeptide(L)'
;MQFILYFIGFWALVIAGFVAFFYWSNYLHVSRTLVAAFCREVSIMLDAGIPLLRALKILAERTSHPKLKSIVKEIHTSVENGNTVAAAMANHPKVFDDMMIGIIKVGETGGILDESLRRLSEHLE
;
A
#
# COMPACT_ATOMS: atom_id res chain seq x y z
N MET A 1 -2.81 -10.68 -50.44
CA MET A 1 -2.22 -9.49 -49.82
C MET A 1 -3.03 -8.95 -48.63
N GLN A 2 -4.36 -8.74 -48.76
CA GLN A 2 -5.20 -8.25 -47.64
C GLN A 2 -5.22 -9.13 -46.39
N PHE A 3 -5.17 -10.47 -46.52
CA PHE A 3 -5.21 -11.39 -45.38
C PHE A 3 -4.03 -11.21 -44.39
N ILE A 4 -2.85 -10.88 -44.90
CA ILE A 4 -1.64 -10.65 -44.08
C ILE A 4 -1.75 -9.36 -43.29
N LEU A 5 -2.38 -8.32 -43.86
CA LEU A 5 -2.58 -7.04 -43.17
C LEU A 5 -3.56 -7.16 -41.99
N TYR A 6 -4.63 -7.95 -42.14
CA TYR A 6 -5.54 -8.25 -41.02
C TYR A 6 -4.84 -9.04 -39.91
N PHE A 7 -4.00 -10.00 -40.30
CA PHE A 7 -3.23 -10.78 -39.33
C PHE A 7 -2.26 -9.89 -38.55
N ILE A 8 -1.47 -9.04 -39.22
CA ILE A 8 -0.55 -8.09 -38.56
C ILE A 8 -1.30 -7.12 -37.65
N GLY A 9 -2.43 -6.56 -38.08
CA GLY A 9 -3.23 -5.65 -37.26
C GLY A 9 -3.82 -6.32 -36.01
N PHE A 10 -4.31 -7.56 -36.14
CA PHE A 10 -4.80 -8.34 -35.01
C PHE A 10 -3.68 -8.63 -33.99
N TRP A 11 -2.53 -9.10 -34.46
CA TRP A 11 -1.39 -9.36 -33.58
C TRP A 11 -0.82 -8.08 -32.95
N ALA A 12 -0.83 -6.94 -33.64
CA ALA A 12 -0.43 -5.65 -33.08
C ALA A 12 -1.33 -5.20 -31.91
N LEU A 13 -2.65 -5.40 -32.01
CA LEU A 13 -3.59 -5.12 -30.92
C LEU A 13 -3.41 -6.07 -29.74
N VAL A 14 -3.18 -7.36 -30.01
CA VAL A 14 -2.89 -8.36 -28.95
C VAL A 14 -1.61 -8.01 -28.21
N ILE A 15 -0.54 -7.62 -28.93
CA ILE A 15 0.72 -7.18 -28.34
C ILE A 15 0.54 -5.88 -27.56
N ALA A 16 -0.19 -4.91 -28.09
CA ALA A 16 -0.49 -3.65 -27.40
C ALA A 16 -1.24 -3.90 -26.08
N GLY A 17 -2.22 -4.80 -26.08
CA GLY A 17 -2.93 -5.22 -24.87
C GLY A 17 -2.02 -5.90 -23.85
N PHE A 18 -1.14 -6.80 -24.30
CA PHE A 18 -0.19 -7.49 -23.41
C PHE A 18 0.86 -6.54 -22.82
N VAL A 19 1.39 -5.61 -23.64
CA VAL A 19 2.32 -4.57 -23.19
C VAL A 19 1.62 -3.63 -22.22
N ALA A 20 0.41 -3.15 -22.52
CA ALA A 20 -0.36 -2.30 -21.62
C ALA A 20 -0.67 -3.00 -20.29
N PHE A 21 -1.03 -4.29 -20.33
CA PHE A 21 -1.23 -5.11 -19.15
C PHE A 21 0.05 -5.23 -18.31
N PHE A 22 1.20 -5.49 -18.95
CA PHE A 22 2.48 -5.61 -18.25
C PHE A 22 2.95 -4.29 -17.65
N TYR A 23 2.77 -3.17 -18.36
CA TYR A 23 3.06 -1.83 -17.86
C TYR A 23 2.15 -1.45 -16.68
N TRP A 24 0.85 -1.70 -16.80
CA TRP A 24 -0.10 -1.47 -15.70
C TRP A 24 0.23 -2.35 -14.49
N SER A 25 0.53 -3.63 -14.70
CA SER A 25 0.92 -4.56 -13.64
C SER A 25 2.15 -4.06 -12.87
N ASN A 26 3.20 -3.58 -13.57
CA ASN A 26 4.38 -2.99 -12.92
C ASN A 26 4.08 -1.65 -12.24
N TYR A 27 3.20 -0.83 -12.81
CA TYR A 27 2.76 0.44 -12.19
C TYR A 27 1.99 0.23 -10.86
N LEU A 28 1.53 -0.99 -10.58
CA LEU A 28 0.87 -1.35 -9.33
C LEU A 28 1.84 -1.89 -8.27
N HIS A 29 3.15 -1.99 -8.54
CA HIS A 29 4.10 -2.44 -7.53
C HIS A 29 4.34 -1.37 -6.46
N VAL A 30 4.08 -1.71 -5.19
CA VAL A 30 4.31 -0.80 -4.05
C VAL A 30 5.76 -0.95 -3.61
N SER A 31 6.57 0.10 -3.80
CA SER A 31 7.98 0.11 -3.42
C SER A 31 8.17 0.24 -1.91
N ARG A 32 9.28 -0.28 -1.38
CA ARG A 32 9.64 -0.14 0.05
C ARG A 32 9.70 1.32 0.49
N THR A 33 10.24 2.21 -0.36
CA THR A 33 10.29 3.66 -0.10
C THR A 33 8.90 4.28 0.07
N LEU A 34 7.91 3.81 -0.70
CA LEU A 34 6.54 4.29 -0.58
C LEU A 34 5.90 3.81 0.73
N VAL A 35 6.19 2.58 1.15
CA VAL A 35 5.77 2.06 2.46
C VAL A 35 6.46 2.84 3.59
N ALA A 36 7.75 3.15 3.46
CA ALA A 36 8.49 3.96 4.42
C ALA A 36 7.85 5.33 4.62
N ALA A 37 7.52 6.02 3.51
CA ALA A 37 6.84 7.31 3.53
C ALA A 37 5.46 7.22 4.19
N PHE A 38 4.68 6.18 3.87
CA PHE A 38 3.41 5.92 4.54
C PHE A 38 3.57 5.78 6.05
N CYS A 39 4.50 4.93 6.51
CA CYS A 39 4.73 4.72 7.94
C CYS A 39 5.14 6.03 8.64
N ARG A 40 6.01 6.83 8.02
CA ARG A 40 6.43 8.13 8.53
C ARG A 40 5.27 9.12 8.66
N GLU A 41 4.46 9.25 7.61
CA GLU A 41 3.34 10.19 7.64
C GLU A 41 2.28 9.79 8.68
N VAL A 42 2.00 8.49 8.85
CA VAL A 42 1.14 8.02 9.96
C VAL A 42 1.77 8.37 11.29
N SER A 43 3.06 8.08 11.49
CA SER A 43 3.77 8.38 12.74
C SER A 43 3.69 9.87 13.10
N ILE A 44 3.97 10.77 12.15
CA ILE A 44 3.90 12.23 12.35
C ILE A 44 2.49 12.67 12.78
N MET A 45 1.46 12.10 12.16
CA MET A 45 0.08 12.45 12.51
C MET A 45 -0.31 11.95 13.90
N LEU A 46 0.10 10.72 14.26
CA LEU A 46 -0.15 10.18 15.59
C LEU A 46 0.57 10.97 16.68
N ASP A 47 1.83 11.34 16.45
CA ASP A 47 2.62 12.21 17.34
C ASP A 47 1.97 13.59 17.51
N ALA A 48 1.36 14.14 16.44
CA ALA A 48 0.57 15.37 16.50
C ALA A 48 -0.83 15.20 17.16
N GLY A 49 -1.14 14.03 17.72
CA GLY A 49 -2.41 13.74 18.39
C GLY A 49 -3.60 13.51 17.45
N ILE A 50 -3.35 13.30 16.16
CA ILE A 50 -4.41 12.97 15.19
C ILE A 50 -4.79 11.49 15.38
N PRO A 51 -6.08 11.17 15.57
CA PRO A 51 -6.52 9.78 15.73
C PRO A 51 -6.17 8.91 14.52
N LEU A 52 -5.78 7.65 14.74
CA LEU A 52 -5.34 6.71 13.71
C LEU A 52 -6.30 6.60 12.52
N LEU A 53 -7.60 6.41 12.76
CA LEU A 53 -8.60 6.32 11.69
C LEU A 53 -8.58 7.58 10.80
N ARG A 54 -8.46 8.76 11.41
CA ARG A 54 -8.35 10.01 10.66
C ARG A 54 -7.04 10.09 9.88
N ALA A 55 -5.92 9.66 10.46
CA ALA A 55 -4.63 9.60 9.78
C ALA A 55 -4.68 8.69 8.55
N LEU A 56 -5.20 7.46 8.69
CA LEU A 56 -5.37 6.51 7.59
C LEU A 56 -6.27 7.06 6.48
N LYS A 57 -7.38 7.73 6.84
CA LYS A 57 -8.28 8.37 5.88
C LYS A 57 -7.58 9.48 5.09
N ILE A 58 -6.86 10.38 5.77
CA ILE A 58 -6.10 11.46 5.12
C ILE A 58 -5.07 10.88 4.15
N LEU A 59 -4.35 9.82 4.54
CA LEU A 59 -3.35 9.20 3.67
C LEU A 59 -3.93 8.46 2.49
N ALA A 60 -5.07 7.78 2.67
CA ALA A 60 -5.79 7.17 1.56
C ALA A 60 -6.25 8.22 0.54
N GLU A 61 -6.60 9.43 0.98
CA GLU A 61 -7.00 10.53 0.10
C GLU A 61 -5.80 11.15 -0.63
N ARG A 62 -4.66 11.34 0.07
CA ARG A 62 -3.44 11.98 -0.46
C ARG A 62 -2.56 11.06 -1.30
N THR A 63 -2.55 9.76 -1.04
CA THR A 63 -1.73 8.80 -1.78
C THR A 63 -2.15 8.75 -3.25
N SER A 64 -1.20 9.05 -4.15
CA SER A 64 -1.39 8.94 -5.60
C SER A 64 -1.26 7.51 -6.11
N HIS A 65 -0.56 6.64 -5.38
CA HIS A 65 -0.33 5.26 -5.79
C HIS A 65 -1.60 4.41 -5.62
N PRO A 66 -2.21 3.91 -6.72
CA PRO A 66 -3.54 3.30 -6.68
C PRO A 66 -3.61 2.04 -5.81
N LYS A 67 -2.59 1.16 -5.86
CA LYS A 67 -2.58 -0.05 -5.02
C LYS A 67 -2.45 0.26 -3.54
N LEU A 68 -1.49 1.09 -3.14
CA LEU A 68 -1.34 1.51 -1.75
C LEU A 68 -2.60 2.22 -1.25
N LYS A 69 -3.23 3.07 -2.07
CA LYS A 69 -4.51 3.70 -1.73
C LYS A 69 -5.60 2.69 -1.40
N SER A 70 -5.74 1.61 -2.19
CA SER A 70 -6.69 0.53 -1.90
C SER A 70 -6.37 -0.12 -0.56
N ILE A 71 -5.11 -0.50 -0.37
CA ILE A 71 -4.62 -1.14 0.86
C ILE A 71 -4.90 -0.28 2.10
N VAL A 72 -4.57 1.01 2.06
CA VAL A 72 -4.81 1.91 3.20
C VAL A 72 -6.30 2.07 3.49
N LYS A 73 -7.17 2.09 2.47
CA LYS A 73 -8.63 2.08 2.68
C LYS A 73 -9.10 0.78 3.32
N GLU A 74 -8.59 -0.37 2.87
CA GLU A 74 -8.93 -1.68 3.44
C GLU A 74 -8.47 -1.78 4.90
N ILE A 75 -7.27 -1.26 5.21
CA ILE A 75 -6.78 -1.15 6.59
C ILE A 75 -7.68 -0.23 7.42
N HIS A 76 -8.01 0.96 6.92
CA HIS A 76 -8.92 1.89 7.60
C HIS A 76 -10.25 1.20 7.95
N THR A 77 -10.91 0.59 6.98
CA THR A 77 -12.20 -0.10 7.17
C THR A 77 -12.06 -1.26 8.17
N SER A 78 -10.98 -2.04 8.11
CA SER A 78 -10.75 -3.13 9.05
C SER A 78 -10.61 -2.62 10.49
N VAL A 79 -9.85 -1.54 10.70
CA VAL A 79 -9.66 -0.93 12.02
C VAL A 79 -10.94 -0.25 12.51
N GLU A 80 -11.70 0.39 11.61
CA GLU A 80 -13.01 0.98 11.92
C GLU A 80 -14.01 -0.08 12.41
N ASN A 81 -13.91 -1.30 11.89
CA ASN A 81 -14.69 -2.46 12.33
C ASN A 81 -14.15 -3.13 13.62
N GLY A 82 -13.12 -2.56 14.25
CA GLY A 82 -12.58 -3.03 15.53
C GLY A 82 -11.44 -4.03 15.44
N ASN A 83 -10.90 -4.33 14.24
CA ASN A 83 -9.70 -5.13 14.13
C ASN A 83 -8.45 -4.32 14.52
N THR A 84 -7.44 -5.03 15.00
CA THR A 84 -6.12 -4.44 15.27
C THR A 84 -5.43 -4.02 13.98
N VAL A 85 -4.60 -2.98 14.02
CA VAL A 85 -3.78 -2.50 12.89
C VAL A 85 -2.89 -3.60 12.35
N ALA A 86 -2.25 -4.38 13.23
CA ALA A 86 -1.41 -5.50 12.84
C ALA A 86 -2.19 -6.55 12.03
N ALA A 87 -3.40 -6.91 12.47
CA ALA A 87 -4.26 -7.85 11.76
C ALA A 87 -4.74 -7.30 10.40
N ALA A 88 -5.05 -6.00 10.34
CA ALA A 88 -5.43 -5.34 9.10
C ALA A 88 -4.27 -5.34 8.09
N MET A 89 -3.05 -5.04 8.53
CA MET A 89 -1.84 -5.09 7.68
C MET A 89 -1.50 -6.50 7.22
N ALA A 90 -1.73 -7.52 8.06
CA ALA A 90 -1.48 -8.92 7.73
C ALA A 90 -2.31 -9.44 6.55
N ASN A 91 -3.43 -8.79 6.22
CA ASN A 91 -4.20 -9.11 5.01
C ASN A 91 -3.49 -8.72 3.71
N HIS A 92 -2.36 -8.01 3.78
CA HIS A 92 -1.58 -7.54 2.64
C HIS A 92 -0.11 -8.00 2.69
N PRO A 93 0.16 -9.32 2.70
CA PRO A 93 1.51 -9.88 2.90
C PRO A 93 2.50 -9.56 1.76
N LYS A 94 2.00 -9.11 0.60
CA LYS A 94 2.84 -8.65 -0.52
C LYS A 94 3.43 -7.25 -0.31
N VAL A 95 2.99 -6.53 0.72
CA VAL A 95 3.40 -5.15 1.03
C VAL A 95 3.95 -5.05 2.44
N PHE A 96 3.31 -5.72 3.40
CA PHE A 96 3.78 -5.77 4.78
C PHE A 96 4.22 -7.20 5.10
N ASP A 97 5.52 -7.37 5.34
CA ASP A 97 6.07 -8.66 5.74
C ASP A 97 5.83 -8.93 7.25
N ASP A 98 6.16 -10.14 7.68
CA ASP A 98 5.95 -10.59 9.06
C ASP A 98 6.73 -9.76 10.09
N MET A 99 7.89 -9.21 9.71
CA MET A 99 8.66 -8.32 10.58
C MET A 99 7.91 -7.02 10.82
N MET A 100 7.38 -6.41 9.74
CA MET A 100 6.58 -5.18 9.85
C MET A 100 5.35 -5.39 10.74
N ILE A 101 4.64 -6.50 10.52
CA ILE A 101 3.45 -6.86 11.30
C ILE A 101 3.81 -7.04 12.78
N GLY A 102 4.94 -7.70 13.08
CA GLY A 102 5.42 -7.88 14.45
C GLY A 102 5.70 -6.56 15.18
N ILE A 103 6.39 -5.63 14.51
CA ILE A 103 6.70 -4.30 15.09
C ILE A 103 5.44 -3.49 15.36
N ILE A 104 4.47 -3.52 14.44
CA ILE A 104 3.17 -2.85 14.63
C ILE A 104 2.39 -3.50 15.76
N LYS A 105 2.40 -4.83 15.87
CA LYS A 105 1.68 -5.54 16.93
C LYS A 105 2.19 -5.16 18.32
N VAL A 106 3.51 -5.08 18.49
CA VAL A 106 4.13 -4.61 19.73
C VAL A 106 3.77 -3.16 20.01
N GLY A 107 3.84 -2.30 18.99
CA GLY A 107 3.51 -0.87 19.13
C GLY A 107 2.07 -0.62 19.53
N GLU A 108 1.14 -1.31 18.88
CA GLU A 108 -0.29 -1.20 19.14
C GLU A 108 -0.66 -1.70 20.54
N THR A 109 -0.09 -2.83 20.97
CA THR A 109 -0.35 -3.41 22.30
C THR A 109 0.28 -2.56 23.41
N GLY A 110 1.46 -1.98 23.14
CA GLY A 110 2.21 -1.15 24.08
C GLY A 110 1.79 0.32 24.11
N GLY A 111 0.87 0.75 23.24
CA GLY A 111 0.45 2.15 23.13
C GLY A 111 1.51 3.10 22.56
N ILE A 112 2.47 2.57 21.79
CA ILE A 112 3.60 3.29 21.19
C ILE A 112 3.63 3.10 19.66
N LEU A 113 2.44 3.18 19.04
CA LEU A 113 2.26 2.89 17.62
C LEU A 113 3.01 3.89 16.72
N ASP A 114 3.08 5.15 17.12
CA ASP A 114 3.83 6.23 16.50
C ASP A 114 5.34 5.91 16.42
N GLU A 115 5.93 5.45 17.53
CA GLU A 115 7.33 5.01 17.62
C GLU A 115 7.59 3.80 16.72
N SER A 116 6.71 2.79 16.77
CA SER A 116 6.81 1.60 15.91
C SER A 116 6.77 1.94 14.43
N LEU A 117 5.88 2.85 14.02
CA LEU A 117 5.79 3.31 12.64
C LEU A 117 7.03 4.11 12.20
N ARG A 118 7.59 4.93 13.10
CA ARG A 118 8.84 5.67 12.82
C ARG A 118 10.00 4.71 12.58
N ARG A 119 10.16 3.71 13.44
CA ARG A 119 11.18 2.65 13.29
C ARG A 119 11.02 1.87 11.99
N LEU A 120 9.78 1.57 11.59
CA LEU A 120 9.53 0.93 10.30
C LEU A 120 9.92 1.81 9.12
N SER A 121 9.62 3.11 9.16
CA SER A 121 10.08 4.04 8.14
C SER A 121 11.60 3.99 8.00
N GLU A 122 12.34 4.09 9.10
CA GLU A 122 13.81 4.08 9.11
C GLU A 122 14.41 2.76 8.61
N HIS A 123 13.75 1.63 8.87
CA HIS A 123 14.19 0.32 8.40
C HIS A 123 13.97 0.09 6.88
N LEU A 124 12.99 0.78 6.30
CA LEU A 124 12.58 0.60 4.90
C LEU A 124 13.29 1.54 3.92
N GLU A 125 13.92 2.60 4.42
CA GLU A 125 14.84 3.47 3.67
C GLU A 125 16.19 2.78 3.40
#